data_AF-A0A6N2Z291-F1
#
_entry.id   AF-A0A6N2Z291-F1
#
_cell.length_a   1.000
_cell.length_b   1.000
_cell.length_c   1.000
_cell.angle_alpha   90.00
_cell.angle_beta   90.00
_cell.angle_gamma   90.00
#
_symmetry.space_group_name_H-M   'P 1'
#
loop_
_entity.id
_entity.type
_entity.pdbx_description
1 polymer ?
#
loop_
_entity_poly.entity_id
_entity_poly.type
_entity_poly.pdbx_seq_one_letter_code
_entity_poly.pdbx_strand_id
1 'polypeptide(L)'
;MDNLFNVSTAPHIRSSITTKNIMYDVIISLLPATFFGIYQFGFNAFLVITTAIITAVLSEYLYQRLMKLPITIKDGSAAITGLLLALCLSSSLPLWMVALGSIFAVIIVKQLFGGLGQNFMNPALAARCFLLISFAGKMNSFVSIDASTSATPLAMIQNGQNVNLLKMFIGNTSGTIGETSVIALLLGAIYLIYRKVISPKIPLCILFSFSLIILINNNFNSLFLLQQICGGGLMIGAFFMATDYVTSPITPTGKIIYGLVIGILAAVFRLYGNTPEGMSFAIIITNLLVPLIEKVTVPKIKGSGGKA
;
A
#
# COMPACT_ATOMS: atom_id res chain seq x y z
N MET A 1 -0.06 -12.37 61.09
CA MET A 1 -0.09 -12.77 59.68
C MET A 1 -0.83 -11.69 58.92
N ASP A 2 -0.04 -10.73 58.48
CA ASP A 2 -0.18 -9.79 57.36
C ASP A 2 -1.51 -9.75 56.61
N ASN A 3 -2.25 -8.66 56.82
CA ASN A 3 -3.29 -8.20 55.90
C ASN A 3 -2.61 -7.69 54.62
N LEU A 4 -2.35 -8.60 53.68
CA LEU A 4 -1.85 -8.29 52.34
C LEU A 4 -2.93 -7.57 51.54
N PHE A 5 -2.86 -6.24 51.47
CA PHE A 5 -3.69 -5.44 50.59
C PHE A 5 -3.27 -5.69 49.13
N ASN A 6 -4.22 -6.14 48.31
CA ASN A 6 -4.00 -6.31 46.88
C ASN A 6 -3.94 -4.93 46.21
N VAL A 7 -2.75 -4.46 45.87
CA VAL A 7 -2.55 -3.23 45.09
C VAL A 7 -2.92 -3.54 43.64
N SER A 8 -4.20 -3.45 43.30
CA SER A 8 -4.65 -3.55 41.91
C SER A 8 -4.35 -2.25 41.18
N THR A 9 -3.72 -2.34 40.02
CA THR A 9 -3.53 -1.20 39.13
C THR A 9 -4.88 -0.60 38.73
N ALA A 10 -4.91 0.72 38.50
CA ALA A 10 -6.13 1.41 38.06
C ALA A 10 -6.75 0.68 36.85
N PRO A 11 -8.08 0.52 36.78
CA PRO A 11 -8.72 -0.22 35.71
C PRO A 11 -8.54 0.57 34.40
N HIS A 12 -7.50 0.24 33.64
CA HIS A 12 -7.37 0.70 32.27
C HIS A 12 -8.53 0.11 31.47
N ILE A 13 -9.37 0.99 30.92
CA ILE A 13 -10.45 0.63 30.01
C ILE A 13 -9.85 -0.25 28.91
N ARG A 14 -10.22 -1.54 28.89
CA ARG A 14 -9.78 -2.46 27.84
C ARG A 14 -10.48 -2.04 26.55
N SER A 15 -9.72 -1.50 25.60
CA SER A 15 -10.21 -1.29 24.25
C SER A 15 -10.39 -2.64 23.56
N SER A 16 -11.49 -2.83 22.83
CA SER A 16 -11.74 -4.02 21.99
C SER A 16 -10.92 -4.02 20.70
N ILE A 17 -10.16 -2.96 20.45
CA ILE A 17 -9.36 -2.75 19.25
C ILE A 17 -7.99 -3.41 19.47
N THR A 18 -7.76 -4.52 18.76
CA THR A 18 -6.47 -5.19 18.74
C THR A 18 -5.82 -5.03 17.37
N THR A 19 -4.49 -5.10 17.32
CA THR A 19 -3.71 -5.10 16.07
C THR A 19 -4.21 -6.17 15.11
N LYS A 20 -4.49 -7.36 15.64
CA LYS A 20 -5.10 -8.48 14.91
C LYS A 20 -6.40 -8.07 14.22
N ASN A 21 -7.36 -7.48 14.94
CA ASN A 21 -8.65 -7.08 14.38
C ASN A 21 -8.49 -6.05 13.25
N ILE A 22 -7.62 -5.05 13.45
CA ILE A 22 -7.29 -4.04 12.44
C ILE A 22 -6.74 -4.70 11.17
N MET A 23 -5.81 -5.63 11.32
CA MET A 23 -5.18 -6.34 10.21
C MET A 23 -6.21 -7.17 9.43
N TYR A 24 -7.07 -7.94 10.10
CA TYR A 24 -8.14 -8.67 9.42
C TYR A 24 -9.16 -7.75 8.74
N ASP A 25 -9.48 -6.59 9.31
CA ASP A 25 -10.33 -5.61 8.65
C ASP A 25 -9.72 -5.12 7.32
N VAL A 26 -8.39 -4.93 7.27
CA VAL A 26 -7.69 -4.60 6.01
C VAL A 26 -7.75 -5.77 5.03
N ILE A 27 -7.57 -7.02 5.45
CA ILE A 27 -7.73 -8.19 4.57
C ILE A 27 -9.14 -8.22 3.97
N ILE A 28 -10.17 -8.09 4.81
CA ILE A 28 -11.58 -8.10 4.40
C ILE A 28 -11.86 -7.00 3.38
N SER A 29 -11.31 -5.81 3.60
CA SER A 29 -11.48 -4.68 2.69
C SER A 29 -10.83 -4.89 1.31
N LEU A 30 -9.78 -5.70 1.22
CA LEU A 30 -9.10 -6.03 -0.03
C LEU A 30 -9.77 -7.20 -0.77
N LEU A 31 -10.62 -7.99 -0.11
CA LEU A 31 -11.28 -9.15 -0.72
C LEU A 31 -12.03 -8.81 -2.03
N PRO A 32 -12.84 -7.73 -2.11
CA PRO A 32 -13.53 -7.38 -3.36
C PRO A 32 -12.57 -7.18 -4.54
N ALA A 33 -11.45 -6.48 -4.30
CA ALA A 33 -10.42 -6.25 -5.32
C ALA A 33 -9.70 -7.56 -5.69
N THR A 34 -9.44 -8.42 -4.71
CA THR A 34 -8.79 -9.72 -4.97
C THR A 34 -9.68 -10.65 -5.79
N PHE A 35 -10.96 -10.74 -5.47
CA PHE A 35 -11.91 -11.58 -6.21
C PHE A 35 -12.10 -11.07 -7.64
N PHE A 36 -12.20 -9.74 -7.81
CA PHE A 36 -12.27 -9.16 -9.14
C PHE A 36 -10.99 -9.41 -9.95
N GLY A 37 -9.81 -9.27 -9.33
CA GLY A 37 -8.54 -9.58 -9.99
C GLY A 37 -8.42 -11.06 -10.40
N ILE A 38 -8.89 -12.00 -9.56
CA ILE A 38 -8.94 -13.43 -9.90
C ILE A 38 -9.93 -13.70 -11.04
N TYR A 39 -11.10 -13.06 -11.03
CA TYR A 39 -12.07 -13.18 -12.11
C TYR A 39 -11.50 -12.69 -13.45
N GLN A 40 -10.78 -11.57 -13.44
CA GLN A 40 -10.23 -10.93 -14.63
C GLN A 40 -9.04 -11.69 -15.24
N PHE A 41 -8.08 -12.13 -14.41
CA PHE A 41 -6.84 -12.76 -14.86
C PHE A 41 -6.83 -14.30 -14.71
N GLY A 42 -7.93 -14.86 -14.21
CA GLY A 42 -8.12 -16.29 -14.04
C GLY A 42 -7.14 -16.94 -13.07
N PHE A 43 -6.77 -18.18 -13.41
CA PHE A 43 -6.01 -19.06 -12.52
C PHE A 43 -4.59 -18.54 -12.19
N ASN A 44 -3.96 -17.81 -13.11
CA ASN A 44 -2.61 -17.27 -12.89
C ASN A 44 -2.58 -16.26 -11.74
N ALA A 45 -3.57 -15.37 -11.65
CA ALA A 45 -3.66 -14.43 -10.53
C ALA A 45 -3.89 -15.14 -9.19
N PHE A 46 -4.70 -16.21 -9.18
CA PHE A 46 -4.88 -17.03 -7.98
C PHE A 46 -3.56 -17.66 -7.51
N LEU A 47 -2.75 -18.20 -8.43
CA LEU A 47 -1.44 -18.74 -8.09
C LEU A 47 -0.48 -17.66 -7.56
N VAL A 48 -0.43 -16.47 -8.18
CA VAL A 48 0.41 -15.37 -7.70
C VAL A 48 0.01 -14.93 -6.28
N ILE A 49 -1.29 -14.77 -6.02
CA ILE A 49 -1.80 -14.36 -4.70
C ILE A 49 -1.49 -15.42 -3.64
N THR A 50 -1.82 -16.68 -3.91
CA THR A 50 -1.61 -17.76 -2.94
C THR A 50 -0.14 -18.00 -2.65
N THR A 51 0.71 -18.00 -3.67
CA THR A 51 2.16 -18.13 -3.49
C THR A 51 2.73 -16.97 -2.68
N ALA A 52 2.33 -15.72 -2.94
CA ALA A 52 2.80 -14.57 -2.17
C ALA A 52 2.42 -14.65 -0.69
N ILE A 53 1.18 -15.04 -0.37
CA ILE A 53 0.68 -15.17 1.00
C ILE A 53 1.38 -16.31 1.74
N ILE A 54 1.43 -17.50 1.11
CA ILE A 54 2.03 -18.69 1.72
C ILE A 54 3.52 -18.43 1.98
N THR A 55 4.25 -17.89 1.01
CA THR A 55 5.68 -17.61 1.18
C THR A 55 5.94 -16.52 2.21
N ALA A 56 5.11 -15.47 2.29
CA ALA A 56 5.24 -14.43 3.31
C ALA A 56 5.03 -15.01 4.73
N VAL A 57 3.97 -15.79 4.93
CA VAL A 57 3.66 -16.41 6.23
C VAL A 57 4.72 -17.44 6.62
N LEU A 58 5.16 -18.28 5.68
CA LEU A 58 6.23 -19.24 5.91
C LEU A 58 7.55 -18.54 6.26
N SER A 59 7.89 -17.44 5.59
CA SER A 59 9.11 -16.68 5.87
C SER A 59 9.09 -16.07 7.27
N GLU A 60 7.95 -15.52 7.69
CA GLU A 60 7.78 -15.00 9.04
C GLU A 60 7.93 -16.11 10.09
N TYR A 61 7.25 -17.24 9.90
CA TYR A 61 7.34 -18.38 10.79
C TYR A 61 8.78 -18.91 10.91
N LEU A 62 9.44 -19.09 9.76
CA LEU A 62 10.77 -19.68 9.71
C LEU A 62 11.79 -18.75 10.38
N TYR A 63 11.73 -17.44 10.11
CA TYR A 63 12.61 -16.47 10.77
C TYR A 63 12.42 -16.47 12.28
N GLN A 64 11.17 -16.43 12.76
CA GLN A 64 10.87 -16.42 14.20
C GLN A 64 11.33 -17.71 14.88
N ARG A 65 11.14 -18.86 14.22
CA ARG A 65 11.58 -20.15 14.74
C ARG A 65 13.11 -20.25 14.80
N LEU A 66 13.81 -19.77 13.78
CA LEU A 66 15.28 -19.77 13.76
C LEU A 66 15.87 -18.83 14.82
N MET A 67 15.27 -17.64 14.99
CA MET A 67 15.73 -16.63 15.95
C MET A 67 15.18 -16.86 17.38
N LYS A 68 14.44 -17.96 17.61
CA LYS A 68 13.80 -18.29 18.90
C LYS A 68 12.91 -17.16 19.46
N LEU A 69 12.27 -16.42 18.56
CA LEU A 69 11.33 -15.34 18.87
C LEU A 69 9.91 -15.90 19.06
N PRO A 70 9.01 -15.18 19.74
CA PRO A 70 7.60 -15.56 19.82
C PRO A 70 6.97 -15.62 18.43
N ILE A 71 6.15 -16.64 18.19
CA ILE A 71 5.52 -16.88 16.89
C ILE A 71 4.29 -15.97 16.74
N THR A 72 4.36 -14.96 15.87
CA THR A 72 3.30 -13.93 15.68
C THR A 72 2.42 -14.13 14.45
N ILE A 73 2.43 -15.33 13.85
CA ILE A 73 1.68 -15.63 12.60
C ILE A 73 0.19 -15.27 12.70
N LYS A 74 -0.38 -15.39 13.90
CA LYS A 74 -1.82 -15.19 14.14
C LYS A 74 -2.27 -13.74 13.99
N ASP A 75 -1.34 -12.79 13.89
CA ASP A 75 -1.63 -11.36 13.75
C ASP A 75 -2.08 -10.97 12.33
N GLY A 76 -1.90 -11.86 11.35
CA GLY A 76 -2.35 -11.65 9.96
C GLY A 76 -1.51 -10.68 9.14
N SER A 77 -0.50 -10.05 9.75
CA SER A 77 0.31 -9.03 9.11
C SER A 77 1.18 -9.55 7.96
N ALA A 78 1.80 -10.74 8.07
CA ALA A 78 2.54 -11.33 6.95
C ALA A 78 1.62 -11.67 5.78
N ALA A 79 0.40 -12.15 6.07
CA ALA A 79 -0.59 -12.42 5.03
C ALA A 79 -0.98 -11.14 4.29
N ILE A 80 -1.16 -10.02 4.99
CA ILE A 80 -1.44 -8.71 4.37
C ILE A 80 -0.27 -8.25 3.51
N THR A 81 0.97 -8.38 3.99
CA THR A 81 2.14 -7.98 3.18
C THR A 81 2.25 -8.79 1.89
N GLY A 82 2.00 -10.11 1.95
CA GLY A 82 1.96 -10.96 0.76
C GLY A 82 0.80 -10.62 -0.18
N LEU A 83 -0.39 -10.38 0.38
CA LEU A 83 -1.58 -9.99 -0.38
C LEU A 83 -1.40 -8.66 -1.11
N LEU A 84 -0.93 -7.63 -0.40
CA LEU A 84 -0.67 -6.30 -0.97
C LEU A 84 0.44 -6.34 -2.01
N LEU A 85 1.49 -7.15 -1.80
CA LEU A 85 2.52 -7.38 -2.81
C LEU A 85 1.89 -8.01 -4.06
N ALA A 86 1.16 -9.12 -3.91
CA ALA A 86 0.54 -9.81 -5.03
C ALA A 86 -0.42 -8.94 -5.83
N LEU A 87 -1.23 -8.12 -5.17
CA LEU A 87 -2.16 -7.20 -5.82
C LEU A 87 -1.44 -6.15 -6.67
N CYS A 88 -0.20 -5.79 -6.34
CA CYS A 88 0.59 -4.92 -7.18
C CYS A 88 1.33 -5.67 -8.29
N LEU A 89 1.46 -7.00 -8.24
CA LEU A 89 2.20 -7.74 -9.25
C LEU A 89 1.38 -8.01 -10.52
N SER A 90 2.08 -8.23 -11.65
CA SER A 90 1.46 -8.75 -12.88
C SER A 90 1.08 -10.22 -12.68
N SER A 91 -0.07 -10.63 -13.21
CA SER A 91 -0.58 -12.00 -13.12
C SER A 91 0.28 -13.02 -13.87
N SER A 92 1.13 -12.58 -14.81
CA SER A 92 2.01 -13.45 -15.60
C SER A 92 3.40 -13.67 -15.00
N LEU A 93 3.66 -13.11 -13.80
CA LEU A 93 4.97 -13.24 -13.17
C LEU A 93 5.26 -14.69 -12.75
N PRO A 94 6.47 -15.21 -13.02
CA PRO A 94 6.89 -16.50 -12.53
C PRO A 94 6.77 -16.59 -11.00
N LEU A 95 6.18 -17.69 -10.51
CA LEU A 95 5.87 -17.88 -9.09
C LEU A 95 7.10 -17.81 -8.17
N TRP A 96 8.27 -18.22 -8.68
CA TRP A 96 9.52 -18.13 -7.92
C TRP A 96 9.95 -16.68 -7.66
N MET A 97 9.68 -15.74 -8.59
CA MET A 97 9.97 -14.31 -8.41
C MET A 97 9.04 -13.71 -7.35
N VAL A 98 7.77 -14.12 -7.38
CA VAL A 98 6.77 -13.72 -6.37
C VAL A 98 7.23 -14.18 -4.98
N ALA A 99 7.64 -15.45 -4.86
CA ALA A 99 8.17 -16.02 -3.63
C ALA A 99 9.39 -15.24 -3.13
N LEU A 100 10.34 -14.93 -4.02
CA LEU A 100 11.54 -14.17 -3.69
C LEU A 100 11.19 -12.76 -3.19
N GLY A 101 10.26 -12.07 -3.83
CA GLY A 101 9.75 -10.78 -3.38
C GLY A 101 9.10 -10.83 -2.00
N SER A 102 8.27 -11.84 -1.73
CA SER A 102 7.65 -12.03 -0.42
C SER A 102 8.68 -12.32 0.68
N ILE A 103 9.70 -13.13 0.38
CA ILE A 103 10.83 -13.39 1.30
C ILE A 103 11.57 -12.08 1.61
N PHE A 104 11.85 -11.27 0.58
CA PHE A 104 12.49 -9.96 0.74
C PHE A 104 11.66 -9.02 1.63
N ALA A 105 10.35 -8.89 1.36
CA ALA A 105 9.46 -8.06 2.16
C ALA A 105 9.50 -8.47 3.64
N VAL A 106 9.33 -9.75 3.92
CA VAL A 106 9.18 -10.22 5.30
C VAL A 106 10.51 -10.25 6.02
N ILE A 107 11.54 -10.88 5.46
CA ILE A 107 12.81 -11.06 6.17
C ILE A 107 13.55 -9.72 6.25
N ILE A 108 13.82 -9.10 5.10
CA ILE A 108 14.74 -7.96 5.04
C ILE A 108 14.10 -6.69 5.59
N VAL A 109 12.86 -6.40 5.20
CA VAL A 109 12.25 -5.11 5.53
C VAL A 109 11.52 -5.13 6.86
N LYS A 110 10.90 -6.26 7.22
CA LYS A 110 10.09 -6.37 8.43
C LYS A 110 10.83 -7.02 9.59
N GLN A 111 11.40 -8.22 9.42
CA GLN A 111 11.91 -9.01 10.53
C GLN A 111 13.29 -8.56 11.02
N LEU A 112 14.19 -8.13 10.14
CA LEU A 112 15.51 -7.62 10.54
C LEU A 112 15.42 -6.38 11.44
N PHE A 113 14.34 -5.61 11.33
CA PHE A 113 14.11 -4.41 12.14
C PHE A 113 13.32 -4.70 13.43
N GLY A 114 13.04 -5.97 13.72
CA GLY A 114 12.40 -6.44 14.94
C GLY A 114 10.88 -6.67 14.85
N GLY A 115 10.32 -6.65 13.63
CA GLY A 115 8.97 -7.12 13.36
C GLY A 115 7.91 -6.03 13.34
N LEU A 116 6.69 -6.35 13.78
CA LEU A 116 5.55 -5.44 13.66
C LEU A 116 5.73 -4.18 14.50
N GLY A 117 5.57 -3.02 13.86
CA GLY A 117 5.71 -1.71 14.51
C GLY A 117 7.11 -1.10 14.40
N GLN A 118 8.09 -1.81 13.85
CA GLN A 118 9.47 -1.33 13.72
C GLN A 118 9.95 -1.21 12.26
N ASN A 119 9.05 -1.43 11.31
CA ASN A 119 9.36 -1.33 9.88
C ASN A 119 9.63 0.12 9.51
N PHE A 120 10.85 0.43 9.05
CA PHE A 120 11.23 1.77 8.60
C PHE A 120 10.53 2.18 7.28
N MET A 121 10.02 1.20 6.52
CA MET A 121 9.26 1.42 5.28
C MET A 121 8.24 0.31 5.05
N ASN A 122 7.25 0.55 4.18
CA ASN A 122 6.21 -0.43 3.87
C ASN A 122 6.84 -1.67 3.19
N PRO A 123 6.76 -2.87 3.81
CA PRO A 123 7.42 -4.08 3.30
C PRO A 123 6.96 -4.53 1.92
N ALA A 124 5.65 -4.44 1.63
CA ALA A 124 5.09 -4.88 0.36
C ALA A 124 5.58 -3.99 -0.79
N LEU A 125 5.61 -2.68 -0.57
CA LEU A 125 6.14 -1.73 -1.54
C LEU A 125 7.64 -1.90 -1.76
N ALA A 126 8.40 -2.13 -0.70
CA ALA A 126 9.84 -2.35 -0.79
C ALA A 126 10.16 -3.58 -1.66
N ALA A 127 9.44 -4.69 -1.46
CA ALA A 127 9.56 -5.86 -2.33
C ALA A 127 9.14 -5.58 -3.78
N ARG A 128 8.07 -4.82 -4.00
CA ARG A 128 7.68 -4.39 -5.34
C ARG A 128 8.79 -3.59 -6.04
N CYS A 129 9.38 -2.61 -5.35
CA CYS A 129 10.45 -1.80 -5.91
C CYS A 129 11.71 -2.64 -6.17
N PHE A 130 12.04 -3.57 -5.28
CA PHE A 130 13.12 -4.54 -5.50
C PHE A 130 12.86 -5.38 -6.76
N LEU A 131 11.68 -5.95 -6.93
CA LEU A 131 11.34 -6.72 -8.12
C LEU A 131 11.32 -5.85 -9.39
N LEU A 132 10.89 -4.59 -9.31
CA LEU A 132 10.88 -3.66 -10.45
C LEU A 132 12.29 -3.32 -10.90
N ILE A 133 13.23 -3.17 -9.96
CA ILE A 133 14.63 -2.86 -10.26
C ILE A 133 15.35 -4.11 -10.79
N SER A 134 15.16 -5.27 -10.16
CA SER A 134 15.87 -6.50 -10.54
C SER A 134 15.28 -7.21 -11.75
N PHE A 135 13.96 -7.12 -11.96
CA PHE A 135 13.22 -7.90 -12.97
C PHE A 135 12.23 -7.04 -13.78
N ALA A 136 12.62 -5.81 -14.13
CA ALA A 136 11.79 -4.82 -14.82
C ALA A 136 11.03 -5.38 -16.05
N GLY A 137 11.72 -6.15 -16.90
CA GLY A 137 11.13 -6.67 -18.14
C GLY A 137 9.96 -7.63 -17.91
N LYS A 138 10.02 -8.46 -16.86
CA LYS A 138 8.93 -9.39 -16.52
C LYS A 138 7.82 -8.70 -15.74
N MET A 139 8.13 -7.71 -14.92
CA MET A 139 7.13 -6.94 -14.19
C MET A 139 6.26 -6.06 -15.09
N ASN A 140 6.84 -5.51 -16.16
CA ASN A 140 6.11 -4.67 -17.11
C ASN A 140 5.42 -5.47 -18.24
N SER A 141 5.47 -6.80 -18.18
CA SER A 141 4.76 -7.69 -19.10
C SER A 141 3.35 -7.94 -18.57
N PHE A 142 2.36 -7.29 -19.18
CA PHE A 142 0.96 -7.44 -18.80
C PHE A 142 0.20 -8.26 -19.84
N VAL A 143 -0.63 -9.17 -19.35
CA VAL A 143 -1.45 -10.06 -20.16
C VAL A 143 -2.91 -9.60 -20.04
N SER A 144 -3.58 -9.38 -21.16
CA SER A 144 -5.03 -9.08 -21.19
C SER A 144 -5.87 -10.34 -20.95
N ILE A 145 -7.18 -10.19 -20.80
CA ILE A 145 -8.13 -11.33 -20.69
C ILE A 145 -7.98 -12.31 -21.83
N ASP A 146 -7.67 -11.82 -23.04
CA ASP A 146 -7.54 -12.65 -24.25
C ASP A 146 -6.17 -13.34 -24.35
N ALA A 147 -5.42 -13.40 -23.24
CA ALA A 147 -4.05 -13.89 -23.17
C ALA A 147 -3.06 -13.19 -24.14
N SER A 148 -3.49 -12.09 -24.77
CA SER A 148 -2.64 -11.27 -25.64
C SER A 148 -1.87 -10.26 -24.79
N THR A 149 -0.61 -10.03 -25.14
CA THR A 149 0.23 -9.01 -24.50
C THR A 149 -0.27 -7.64 -24.93
N SER A 150 -0.78 -6.86 -23.98
CA SER A 150 -1.29 -5.51 -24.24
C SER A 150 -0.60 -4.48 -23.35
N ALA A 151 -0.38 -3.28 -23.89
CA ALA A 151 0.16 -2.17 -23.11
C ALA A 151 -0.82 -1.77 -21.99
N THR A 152 -0.32 -1.25 -20.88
CA THR A 152 -1.19 -0.69 -19.84
C THR A 152 -1.85 0.60 -20.32
N PRO A 153 -3.06 0.93 -19.82
CA PRO A 153 -3.71 2.20 -20.08
C PRO A 153 -2.79 3.42 -19.92
N LEU A 154 -1.93 3.40 -18.89
CA LEU A 154 -0.98 4.48 -18.63
C LEU A 154 0.11 4.57 -19.71
N ALA A 155 0.64 3.44 -20.16
CA ALA A 155 1.61 3.41 -21.26
C ALA A 155 0.96 3.86 -22.58
N MET A 156 -0.31 3.49 -22.83
CA MET A 156 -1.07 3.96 -23.99
C MET A 156 -1.28 5.48 -23.97
N ILE A 157 -1.58 6.05 -22.79
CA ILE A 157 -1.73 7.49 -22.60
C ILE A 157 -0.41 8.22 -22.83
N GLN A 158 0.72 7.69 -22.35
CA GLN A 158 2.05 8.26 -22.65
C GLN A 158 2.37 8.25 -24.14
N ASN A 159 1.89 7.24 -24.87
CA ASN A 159 2.00 7.13 -26.32
C ASN A 159 0.94 7.93 -27.09
N GLY A 160 0.12 8.75 -26.41
CA GLY A 160 -0.88 9.62 -27.04
C GLY A 160 -2.15 8.92 -27.52
N GLN A 161 -2.41 7.68 -27.09
CA GLN A 161 -3.64 6.96 -27.45
C GLN A 161 -4.77 7.25 -26.45
N ASN A 162 -5.99 7.42 -26.96
CA ASN A 162 -7.18 7.62 -26.13
C ASN A 162 -7.65 6.30 -25.52
N VAL A 163 -7.73 6.26 -24.19
CA VAL A 163 -8.23 5.12 -23.43
C VAL A 163 -9.64 5.40 -22.90
N ASN A 164 -10.54 4.41 -23.03
CA ASN A 164 -11.89 4.52 -22.50
C ASN A 164 -11.91 4.51 -20.97
N LEU A 165 -12.28 5.65 -20.38
CA LEU A 165 -12.44 5.85 -18.93
C LEU A 165 -13.33 4.79 -18.27
N LEU A 166 -14.47 4.48 -18.90
CA LEU A 166 -15.41 3.49 -18.35
C LEU A 166 -14.77 2.11 -18.22
N LYS A 167 -13.92 1.71 -19.16
CA LYS A 167 -13.21 0.42 -19.08
C LYS A 167 -12.21 0.41 -17.93
N MET A 168 -11.50 1.52 -17.68
CA MET A 168 -10.59 1.67 -16.55
C MET A 168 -11.32 1.70 -15.21
N PHE A 169 -12.52 2.27 -15.17
CA PHE A 169 -13.29 2.40 -13.93
C PHE A 169 -13.96 1.07 -13.52
N ILE A 170 -14.58 0.37 -14.47
CA ILE A 170 -15.25 -0.92 -14.23
C ILE A 170 -14.24 -2.06 -14.10
N GLY A 171 -13.18 -2.02 -14.91
CA GLY A 171 -11.98 -2.81 -14.71
C GLY A 171 -11.68 -3.87 -15.75
N ASN A 172 -11.97 -3.53 -17.00
CA ASN A 172 -11.71 -4.39 -18.15
C ASN A 172 -10.44 -3.97 -18.90
N THR A 173 -9.34 -3.74 -18.17
CA THR A 173 -8.08 -3.23 -18.71
C THR A 173 -6.89 -4.06 -18.26
N SER A 174 -5.83 -4.10 -19.08
CA SER A 174 -4.55 -4.72 -18.72
C SER A 174 -3.83 -3.90 -17.66
N GLY A 175 -3.24 -4.58 -16.68
CA GLY A 175 -2.54 -3.95 -15.57
C GLY A 175 -2.17 -4.97 -14.50
N THR A 176 -1.82 -4.47 -13.32
CA THR A 176 -1.58 -5.33 -12.16
C THR A 176 -2.89 -5.87 -11.58
N ILE A 177 -2.82 -6.95 -10.81
CA ILE A 177 -4.01 -7.69 -10.33
C ILE A 177 -5.01 -6.76 -9.61
N GLY A 178 -4.51 -5.91 -8.73
CA GLY A 178 -5.33 -5.02 -7.90
C GLY A 178 -5.76 -3.73 -8.60
N GLU A 179 -5.13 -3.34 -9.70
CA GLU A 179 -5.44 -2.07 -10.40
C GLU A 179 -6.60 -2.18 -11.37
N THR A 180 -7.05 -3.41 -11.60
CA THR A 180 -8.11 -3.69 -12.56
C THR A 180 -9.36 -2.91 -12.24
N SER A 181 -9.91 -2.99 -11.03
CA SER A 181 -11.16 -2.29 -10.70
C SER A 181 -11.01 -1.22 -9.62
N VAL A 182 -11.15 0.04 -10.04
CA VAL A 182 -11.22 1.19 -9.12
C VAL A 182 -12.45 1.10 -8.22
N ILE A 183 -13.58 0.60 -8.74
CA ILE A 183 -14.82 0.43 -7.96
C ILE A 183 -14.59 -0.53 -6.79
N ALA A 184 -13.95 -1.68 -7.05
CA ALA A 184 -13.68 -2.68 -6.01
C ALA A 184 -12.76 -2.10 -4.91
N LEU A 185 -11.76 -1.31 -5.29
CA LEU A 185 -10.88 -0.62 -4.35
C LEU A 185 -11.59 0.46 -3.55
N LEU A 186 -12.46 1.25 -4.18
CA LEU A 186 -13.23 2.29 -3.50
C LEU A 186 -14.22 1.70 -2.49
N LEU A 187 -14.87 0.57 -2.80
CA LEU A 187 -15.72 -0.14 -1.85
C LEU A 187 -14.93 -0.60 -0.61
N GLY A 188 -13.74 -1.16 -0.82
CA GLY A 188 -12.83 -1.51 0.27
C GLY A 188 -12.38 -0.29 1.09
N ALA A 189 -12.04 0.80 0.43
CA ALA A 189 -11.64 2.05 1.09
C ALA A 189 -12.77 2.65 1.94
N ILE A 190 -14.01 2.66 1.43
CA ILE A 190 -15.19 3.13 2.16
C ILE A 190 -15.40 2.29 3.42
N TYR A 191 -15.25 0.96 3.33
CA TYR A 191 -15.34 0.07 4.49
C TYR A 191 -14.32 0.42 5.58
N LEU A 192 -13.06 0.68 5.22
CA LEU A 192 -12.01 1.03 6.19
C LEU A 192 -12.21 2.42 6.82
N ILE A 193 -12.73 3.38 6.05
CA ILE A 193 -13.07 4.71 6.56
C ILE A 193 -14.26 4.61 7.52
N TYR A 194 -15.28 3.82 7.19
CA TYR A 194 -16.45 3.61 8.04
C TYR A 194 -16.07 2.96 9.38
N ARG A 195 -15.21 1.93 9.36
CA ARG A 195 -14.66 1.33 10.58
C ARG A 195 -13.66 2.21 11.33
N LYS A 196 -13.34 3.41 10.81
CA LYS A 196 -12.36 4.36 11.38
C LYS A 196 -10.98 3.73 11.60
N VAL A 197 -10.64 2.74 10.79
CA VAL A 197 -9.29 2.18 10.74
C VAL A 197 -8.39 3.25 10.14
N ILE A 198 -8.73 3.71 8.93
CA ILE A 198 -7.89 4.66 8.20
C ILE A 198 -8.36 6.10 8.40
N SER A 199 -7.39 7.02 8.57
CA SER A 199 -7.68 8.45 8.54
C SER A 199 -7.77 8.95 7.08
N PRO A 200 -8.88 9.59 6.66
CA PRO A 200 -9.07 10.03 5.28
C PRO A 200 -8.14 11.19 4.87
N LYS A 201 -7.43 11.80 5.82
CA LYS A 201 -6.53 12.93 5.57
C LYS A 201 -5.41 12.59 4.58
N ILE A 202 -4.73 11.45 4.78
CA ILE A 202 -3.61 11.01 3.93
C ILE A 202 -4.07 10.79 2.47
N PRO A 203 -5.06 9.93 2.18
CA PRO A 203 -5.47 9.67 0.79
C PRO A 203 -6.02 10.92 0.10
N LEU A 204 -6.77 11.77 0.81
CA LEU A 204 -7.28 13.03 0.23
C LEU A 204 -6.16 14.00 -0.12
N CYS A 205 -5.13 14.14 0.74
CA CYS A 205 -3.98 14.99 0.45
C CYS A 205 -3.16 14.48 -0.74
N ILE A 206 -3.01 13.16 -0.87
CA ILE A 206 -2.35 12.52 -2.03
C ILE A 206 -3.12 12.85 -3.30
N LEU A 207 -4.43 12.59 -3.34
CA LEU A 207 -5.26 12.85 -4.51
C LEU A 207 -5.28 14.32 -4.88
N PHE A 208 -5.35 15.22 -3.89
CA PHE A 208 -5.36 16.65 -4.10
C PHE A 208 -4.06 17.16 -4.75
N SER A 209 -2.91 16.85 -4.14
CA SER A 209 -1.60 17.28 -4.67
C SER A 209 -1.29 16.67 -6.04
N PHE A 210 -1.61 15.39 -6.22
CA PHE A 210 -1.46 14.71 -7.51
C PHE A 210 -2.28 15.38 -8.60
N SER A 211 -3.57 15.62 -8.32
CA SER A 211 -4.51 16.25 -9.26
C SER A 211 -4.05 17.64 -9.70
N LEU A 212 -3.54 18.43 -8.75
CA LEU A 212 -3.11 19.80 -8.99
C LEU A 212 -1.94 19.84 -9.99
N ILE A 213 -0.93 18.98 -9.84
CA ILE A 213 0.22 18.94 -10.75
C ILE A 213 -0.17 18.46 -12.14
N ILE A 214 -1.01 17.42 -12.22
CA ILE A 214 -1.45 16.86 -13.51
C ILE A 214 -2.27 17.89 -14.31
N LEU A 215 -3.13 18.68 -13.64
CA LEU A 215 -3.90 19.74 -14.28
C LEU A 215 -3.02 20.86 -14.83
N ILE A 216 -2.02 21.29 -14.05
CA ILE A 216 -1.08 22.33 -14.47
C ILE A 216 -0.31 21.89 -15.72
N ASN A 217 0.11 20.63 -15.79
CA ASN A 217 0.93 20.15 -16.90
C ASN A 217 0.14 19.91 -18.21
N ASN A 218 -1.16 19.64 -18.13
CA ASN A 218 -1.98 19.26 -19.31
C ASN A 218 -3.10 20.26 -19.61
N ASN A 219 -2.86 21.56 -19.42
CA ASN A 219 -3.79 22.62 -19.77
C ASN A 219 -5.22 22.40 -19.23
N PHE A 220 -5.34 21.92 -17.98
CA PHE A 220 -6.61 21.66 -17.30
C PHE A 220 -7.56 20.67 -18.00
N ASN A 221 -7.03 19.70 -18.77
CA ASN A 221 -7.86 18.64 -19.34
C ASN A 221 -8.36 17.67 -18.26
N SER A 222 -9.66 17.73 -17.95
CA SER A 222 -10.31 16.89 -16.93
C SER A 222 -10.32 15.41 -17.30
N LEU A 223 -10.47 15.08 -18.59
CA LEU A 223 -10.49 13.69 -19.04
C LEU A 223 -9.15 12.98 -18.76
N PHE A 224 -8.05 13.67 -19.07
CA PHE A 224 -6.69 13.18 -18.83
C PHE A 224 -6.44 12.97 -17.34
N LEU A 225 -6.90 13.90 -16.49
CA LEU A 225 -6.79 13.76 -15.05
C LEU A 225 -7.53 12.53 -14.53
N LEU A 226 -8.78 12.32 -14.94
CA LEU A 226 -9.56 11.17 -14.50
C LEU A 226 -8.89 9.86 -14.95
N GLN A 227 -8.34 9.80 -16.16
CA GLN A 227 -7.60 8.64 -16.65
C GLN A 227 -6.35 8.36 -15.82
N GLN A 228 -5.61 9.40 -15.42
CA GLN A 228 -4.43 9.26 -14.57
C GLN A 228 -4.79 8.82 -13.15
N ILE A 229 -5.87 9.35 -12.57
CA ILE A 229 -6.32 9.00 -11.21
C ILE A 229 -6.84 7.56 -11.16
N CYS A 230 -7.63 7.15 -12.16
CA CYS A 230 -8.18 5.81 -12.26
C CYS A 230 -7.15 4.79 -12.77
N GLY A 231 -6.08 5.24 -13.41
CA GLY A 231 -5.03 4.39 -13.94
C GLY A 231 -3.96 4.07 -12.92
N GLY A 232 -3.42 2.86 -12.98
CA GLY A 232 -2.25 2.44 -12.22
C GLY A 232 -2.49 2.27 -10.73
N GLY A 233 -1.42 1.93 -10.01
CA GLY A 233 -1.43 1.64 -8.57
C GLY A 233 -1.69 2.85 -7.65
N LEU A 234 -2.19 3.98 -8.16
CA LEU A 234 -2.41 5.19 -7.35
C LEU A 234 -3.51 4.96 -6.31
N MET A 235 -4.65 4.37 -6.69
CA MET A 235 -5.76 4.15 -5.76
C MET A 235 -5.40 3.15 -4.65
N ILE A 236 -4.77 2.04 -5.02
CA ILE A 236 -4.26 1.06 -4.05
C ILE A 236 -3.23 1.72 -3.13
N GLY A 237 -2.26 2.42 -3.73
CA GLY A 237 -1.21 3.10 -3.00
C GLY A 237 -1.73 4.13 -2.01
N ALA A 238 -2.70 4.95 -2.42
CA ALA A 238 -3.24 6.03 -1.61
C ALA A 238 -4.09 5.51 -0.44
N PHE A 239 -4.97 4.54 -0.68
CA PHE A 239 -5.91 4.08 0.34
C PHE A 239 -5.40 2.94 1.22
N PHE A 240 -4.55 2.04 0.70
CA PHE A 240 -4.16 0.82 1.42
C PHE A 240 -2.68 0.78 1.81
N MET A 241 -1.80 1.54 1.16
CA MET A 241 -0.35 1.43 1.39
C MET A 241 0.25 2.66 2.08
N ALA A 242 -0.17 3.87 1.69
CA ALA A 242 0.27 5.12 2.34
C ALA A 242 -0.34 5.29 3.75
N THR A 243 -1.38 4.53 4.05
CA THR A 243 -2.16 4.58 5.29
C THR A 243 -1.73 3.51 6.30
N ASP A 244 -0.63 2.81 6.05
CA ASP A 244 -0.06 1.86 6.99
C ASP A 244 0.40 2.57 8.28
N TYR A 245 0.00 2.03 9.43
CA TYR A 245 0.17 2.69 10.73
C TYR A 245 1.62 2.79 11.18
N VAL A 246 2.47 1.86 10.76
CA VAL A 246 3.85 1.79 11.21
C VAL A 246 4.72 2.82 10.52
N THR A 247 4.41 3.13 9.25
CA THR A 247 5.27 3.93 8.39
C THR A 247 4.70 5.32 8.12
N SER A 248 3.50 5.64 8.60
CA SER A 248 2.89 6.96 8.44
C SER A 248 3.05 7.81 9.70
N PRO A 249 3.16 9.14 9.57
CA PRO A 249 3.33 10.02 10.73
C PRO A 249 2.09 10.04 11.63
N ILE A 250 2.31 10.19 12.92
CA ILE A 250 1.26 10.16 13.95
C ILE A 250 0.57 11.52 14.04
N THR A 251 1.31 12.62 13.85
CA THR A 251 0.81 14.00 14.02
C THR A 251 -0.20 14.40 12.93
N PRO A 252 -1.25 15.18 13.24
CA PRO A 252 -2.27 15.55 12.26
C PRO A 252 -1.73 16.46 11.15
N THR A 253 -0.78 17.34 11.46
CA THR A 253 -0.07 18.19 10.49
C THR A 253 0.94 17.39 9.69
N GLY A 254 1.65 16.44 10.31
CA GLY A 254 2.55 15.51 9.64
C GLY A 254 1.83 14.66 8.59
N LYS A 255 0.62 14.17 8.88
CA LYS A 255 -0.21 13.42 7.91
C LYS A 255 -0.55 14.22 6.66
N ILE A 256 -0.77 15.53 6.79
CA ILE A 256 -1.07 16.42 5.65
C ILE A 256 0.19 16.60 4.79
N ILE A 257 1.32 16.94 5.43
CA ILE A 257 2.60 17.13 4.73
C ILE A 257 3.02 15.83 4.02
N TYR A 258 2.91 14.70 4.71
CA TYR A 258 3.22 13.38 4.16
C TYR A 258 2.39 13.06 2.92
N GLY A 259 1.06 13.28 2.98
CA GLY A 259 0.20 13.06 1.82
C GLY A 259 0.50 14.00 0.65
N LEU A 260 0.80 15.27 0.91
CA LEU A 260 1.19 16.23 -0.12
C LEU A 260 2.49 15.83 -0.80
N VAL A 261 3.52 15.43 -0.04
CA VAL A 261 4.82 15.02 -0.59
C VAL A 261 4.68 13.78 -1.48
N ILE A 262 3.89 12.78 -1.06
CA ILE A 262 3.64 11.59 -1.87
C ILE A 262 2.95 11.95 -3.18
N GLY A 263 1.89 12.74 -3.15
CA GLY A 263 1.16 13.08 -4.37
C GLY A 263 2.00 13.94 -5.34
N ILE A 264 2.86 14.82 -4.82
CA ILE A 264 3.83 15.57 -5.61
C ILE A 264 4.82 14.62 -6.30
N LEU A 265 5.49 13.75 -5.53
CA LEU A 265 6.46 12.80 -6.07
C LEU A 265 5.81 11.83 -7.07
N ALA A 266 4.61 11.33 -6.78
CA ALA A 266 3.88 10.42 -7.66
C ALA A 266 3.52 11.08 -9.00
N ALA A 267 3.15 12.37 -9.00
CA ALA A 267 2.89 13.11 -10.23
C ALA A 267 4.17 13.33 -11.05
N VAL A 268 5.26 13.73 -10.39
CA VAL A 268 6.56 13.91 -11.05
C VAL A 268 7.04 12.62 -11.71
N PHE A 269 6.98 11.49 -10.99
CA PHE A 269 7.37 10.19 -11.56
C PHE A 269 6.47 9.73 -12.70
N ARG A 270 5.19 10.12 -12.74
CA ARG A 270 4.31 9.77 -13.86
C ARG A 270 4.53 10.61 -15.11
N LEU A 271 4.88 11.89 -14.94
CA LEU A 271 5.11 12.80 -16.06
C LEU A 271 6.50 12.65 -16.67
N TYR A 272 7.52 12.47 -15.82
CA TYR A 272 8.92 12.49 -16.24
C TYR A 272 9.66 11.16 -16.04
N GLY A 273 9.03 10.19 -15.38
CA GLY A 273 9.65 8.90 -15.11
C GLY A 273 9.58 7.95 -16.31
N ASN A 274 10.59 7.08 -16.40
CA ASN A 274 10.67 6.05 -17.45
C ASN A 274 9.65 4.91 -17.29
N THR A 275 9.07 4.77 -16.09
CA THR A 275 8.03 3.77 -15.80
C THR A 275 6.70 4.46 -15.58
N PRO A 276 5.60 4.00 -16.22
CA PRO A 276 4.28 4.63 -16.11
C PRO A 276 3.69 4.57 -14.69
N GLU A 277 4.27 3.77 -13.79
CA GLU A 277 3.86 3.66 -12.39
C GLU A 277 4.94 4.19 -11.43
N GLY A 278 4.70 5.37 -10.85
CA GLY A 278 5.61 6.03 -9.90
C GLY A 278 5.20 5.95 -8.43
N MET A 279 4.01 5.42 -8.11
CA MET A 279 3.42 5.54 -6.76
C MET A 279 4.25 4.81 -5.68
N SER A 280 4.74 3.62 -5.99
CA SER A 280 5.49 2.78 -5.04
C SER A 280 6.79 3.45 -4.58
N PHE A 281 7.53 4.05 -5.52
CA PHE A 281 8.74 4.81 -5.22
C PHE A 281 8.43 6.07 -4.41
N ALA A 282 7.36 6.79 -4.75
CA ALA A 282 6.94 7.99 -4.00
C ALA A 282 6.63 7.68 -2.53
N ILE A 283 5.88 6.60 -2.25
CA ILE A 283 5.55 6.21 -0.87
C ILE A 283 6.83 5.80 -0.11
N ILE A 284 7.69 4.99 -0.72
CA ILE A 284 8.94 4.54 -0.08
C ILE A 284 9.84 5.71 0.29
N ILE A 285 10.10 6.61 -0.65
CA ILE A 285 10.93 7.80 -0.40
C ILE A 285 10.33 8.62 0.73
N THR A 286 9.00 8.79 0.74
CA THR A 286 8.35 9.58 1.78
C THR A 286 8.37 8.87 3.14
N ASN A 287 8.25 7.55 3.21
CA ASN A 287 8.39 6.78 4.46
C ASN A 287 9.74 7.04 5.15
N LEU A 288 10.82 7.12 4.37
CA LEU A 288 12.15 7.45 4.89
C LEU A 288 12.22 8.88 5.45
N LEU A 289 11.38 9.78 4.95
CA LEU A 289 11.29 11.17 5.43
C LEU A 289 10.36 11.33 6.64
N VAL A 290 9.61 10.31 7.04
CA VAL A 290 8.63 10.42 8.15
C VAL A 290 9.27 10.85 9.47
N PRO A 291 10.42 10.30 9.92
CA PRO A 291 11.07 10.78 11.14
C PRO A 291 11.44 12.27 11.09
N LEU A 292 11.81 12.78 9.91
CA LEU A 292 12.10 14.21 9.71
C LEU A 292 10.82 15.05 9.76
N ILE A 293 9.75 14.59 9.12
CA ILE A 293 8.45 15.26 9.13
C ILE A 293 7.92 15.33 10.57
N GLU A 294 8.02 14.24 11.34
CA GLU A 294 7.58 14.20 12.73
C GLU A 294 8.38 15.16 13.62
N LYS A 295 9.71 15.22 13.45
CA LYS A 295 10.56 16.17 14.19
C LYS A 295 10.17 17.62 13.95
N VAL A 296 9.72 17.98 12.74
CA VAL A 296 9.28 19.34 12.40
C VAL A 296 7.83 19.61 12.86
N THR A 297 7.00 18.58 12.93
CA THR A 297 5.55 18.70 13.17
C THR A 297 5.13 18.41 14.61
N VAL A 298 6.09 18.25 15.54
CA VAL A 298 5.81 18.05 16.96
C VAL A 298 4.86 19.15 17.44
N PRO A 299 3.69 18.80 18.01
CA PRO A 299 2.73 19.80 18.45
C PRO A 299 3.35 20.63 19.58
N LYS A 300 3.26 21.96 19.47
CA LYS A 300 3.65 22.85 20.57
C LYS A 300 2.79 22.52 21.79
N ILE A 301 3.44 22.28 22.92
CA ILE A 301 2.78 22.02 24.20
C ILE A 301 1.91 23.25 24.53
N LYS A 302 0.58 23.08 24.48
CA LYS A 302 -0.35 24.10 24.97
C LYS A 302 -0.11 24.27 26.47
N GLY A 303 0.50 25.39 26.86
CA GLY A 303 0.82 25.72 28.26
C GLY A 303 2.24 26.23 28.50
N SER A 304 3.18 26.07 27.55
CA SER A 304 4.55 26.61 27.69
C SER A 304 4.63 28.08 27.28
N GLY A 305 3.74 28.90 27.85
CA GLY A 305 3.63 30.33 27.65
C GLY A 305 3.26 31.04 28.96
N GLY A 306 3.78 30.55 30.09
CA GLY A 306 4.01 31.42 31.23
C GLY A 306 5.19 32.31 30.87
N LYS A 307 4.91 33.57 30.52
CA LYS A 307 5.91 34.63 30.56
C LYS A 307 6.50 34.62 31.99
N ALA A 308 7.81 34.43 32.10
CA ALA A 308 8.54 34.89 33.27
C ALA A 308 8.63 36.41 33.23
#